data_AF-A0A2V7XAE0-F1
#
_entry.id   AF-A0A2V7XAE0-F1
#
_cell.length_a   1.000
_cell.length_b   1.000
_cell.length_c   1.000
_cell.angle_alpha   90.00
_cell.angle_beta   90.00
_cell.angle_gamma   90.00
#
_symmetry.space_group_name_H-M   'P 1'
#
loop_
_entity.id
_entity.type
_entity.pdbx_description
1 polymer ?
#
loop_
_entity_poly.entity_id
_entity_poly.type
_entity_poly.pdbx_seq_one_letter_code
_entity_poly.pdbx_strand_id
1 'polypeptide(L)'
;MVDKDCPACHVQKITGKSVHSAMDSPCTVCHLRMTQGDMTTVSLSMPKSKICSACHDESAALRQHVPAVRGQCLECHDAHSSRYQLLLLRDELQFRAAAMKKK
;
A
#
# COMPACT_ATOMS: atom_id res chain seq x y z
N MET A 1 10.87 22.70 8.41
CA MET A 1 9.64 22.18 9.06
C MET A 1 9.61 20.68 8.85
N VAL A 2 9.47 19.90 9.93
CA VAL A 2 9.54 18.43 9.88
C VAL A 2 8.11 17.89 9.79
N ASP A 3 7.82 17.21 8.69
CA ASP A 3 6.53 16.65 8.30
C ASP A 3 6.02 15.56 9.28
N LYS A 4 5.39 15.97 10.38
CA LYS A 4 4.73 15.05 11.34
C LYS A 4 3.20 15.09 11.31
N ASP A 5 2.60 15.87 10.42
CA ASP A 5 1.17 16.20 10.52
C ASP A 5 0.23 15.33 9.67
N CYS A 6 0.75 14.45 8.81
CA CYS A 6 -0.12 13.59 7.99
C CYS A 6 -1.07 12.71 8.84
N PRO A 7 -0.59 12.02 9.90
CA PRO A 7 -1.46 11.22 10.75
C PRO A 7 -2.44 12.06 11.56
N ALA A 8 -2.17 13.35 11.82
CA ALA A 8 -3.07 14.20 12.59
C ALA A 8 -4.47 14.31 11.95
N CYS A 9 -4.52 14.27 10.61
CA CYS A 9 -5.78 14.22 9.85
C CYS A 9 -6.06 12.84 9.22
N HIS A 10 -5.04 12.01 8.96
CA HIS A 10 -5.18 10.71 8.30
C HIS A 10 -4.80 9.51 9.19
N VAL A 11 -5.20 9.56 10.47
CA VAL A 11 -4.93 8.52 11.49
C VAL A 11 -5.20 7.11 10.97
N GLN A 12 -6.33 6.91 10.28
CA GLN A 12 -6.80 5.58 9.85
C GLN A 12 -5.85 4.87 8.86
N LYS A 13 -4.92 5.60 8.22
CA LYS A 13 -3.98 5.00 7.28
C LYS A 13 -2.93 4.13 7.97
N ILE A 14 -2.60 4.41 9.24
CA ILE A 14 -1.48 3.75 9.94
C ILE A 14 -1.89 2.98 11.21
N THR A 15 -3.19 2.71 11.40
CA THR A 15 -3.72 2.11 12.65
C THR A 15 -4.26 0.68 12.48
N GLY A 16 -3.94 -0.01 11.39
CA GLY A 16 -4.33 -1.41 11.19
C GLY A 16 -3.57 -2.41 12.09
N LYS A 17 -4.04 -3.66 12.12
CA LYS A 17 -3.39 -4.78 12.85
C LYS A 17 -2.01 -5.11 12.28
N SER A 18 -1.88 -5.03 10.95
CA SER A 18 -0.64 -5.14 10.21
C SER A 18 -0.39 -3.78 9.58
N VAL A 19 0.67 -3.08 9.97
CA VAL A 19 1.09 -1.81 9.37
C VAL A 19 2.29 -2.07 8.48
N HIS A 20 2.33 -1.43 7.31
CA HIS A 20 3.45 -1.55 6.39
C HIS A 20 4.68 -0.92 7.04
N SER A 21 5.80 -1.63 7.13
CA SER A 21 7.01 -1.15 7.82
C SER A 21 7.54 0.17 7.26
N ALA A 22 7.34 0.43 5.96
CA ALA A 22 7.67 1.74 5.36
C ALA A 22 6.93 2.93 5.98
N MET A 23 5.91 2.73 6.84
CA MET A 23 5.27 3.82 7.58
C MET A 23 6.19 4.42 8.67
N ASP A 24 7.31 3.76 8.99
CA ASP A 24 8.39 4.34 9.80
C ASP A 24 9.21 5.39 9.01
N SER A 25 9.07 5.40 7.67
CA SER A 25 9.68 6.40 6.80
C SER A 25 8.73 7.59 6.56
N PRO A 26 9.24 8.77 6.19
CA PRO A 26 8.40 9.91 5.86
C PRO A 26 7.38 9.56 4.76
N CYS A 27 6.14 10.01 4.91
CA CYS A 27 5.08 9.78 3.91
C CYS A 27 5.49 10.27 2.51
N THR A 28 6.39 11.26 2.46
CA THR A 28 6.90 11.89 1.24
C THR A 28 7.79 10.99 0.39
N VAL A 29 8.24 9.84 0.91
CA VAL A 29 8.93 8.82 0.12
C VAL A 29 7.99 8.28 -0.98
N CYS A 30 6.73 8.03 -0.61
CA CYS A 30 5.73 7.53 -1.53
C CYS A 30 4.83 8.63 -2.11
N HIS A 31 4.70 9.76 -1.42
CA HIS A 31 3.74 10.80 -1.76
C HIS A 31 4.35 12.16 -2.03
N LEU A 32 3.74 12.90 -2.95
CA LEU A 32 3.96 14.34 -3.09
C LEU A 32 2.77 15.06 -2.46
N ARG A 33 3.06 16.03 -1.59
CA ARG A 33 2.05 16.87 -0.94
C ARG A 33 2.06 18.26 -1.58
N MET A 34 0.89 18.74 -1.96
CA MET A 34 0.70 20.11 -2.41
C MET A 34 -0.45 20.74 -1.63
N THR A 35 -0.17 21.85 -0.94
CA THR A 35 -1.17 22.60 -0.17
C THR A 35 -1.49 23.88 -0.92
N GLN A 36 -2.77 24.13 -1.18
CA GLN A 36 -3.28 25.37 -1.79
C GLN A 36 -4.44 25.88 -0.93
N GLY A 37 -4.21 26.97 -0.20
CA GLY A 37 -5.16 27.45 0.79
C GLY A 37 -5.38 26.43 1.92
N ASP A 38 -6.63 26.04 2.14
CA ASP A 38 -7.06 25.02 3.10
C ASP A 38 -7.02 23.59 2.53
N MET A 39 -6.85 23.43 1.22
CA MET A 39 -6.84 22.12 0.58
C MET A 39 -5.42 21.56 0.47
N THR A 40 -5.24 20.32 0.95
CA THR A 40 -4.00 19.57 0.76
C THR A 40 -4.26 18.36 -0.13
N THR A 41 -3.60 18.34 -1.29
CA THR A 41 -3.64 17.23 -2.23
C THR A 41 -2.42 16.35 -2.04
N VAL A 42 -2.65 15.04 -2.03
CA VAL A 42 -1.60 14.03 -1.93
C VAL A 42 -1.60 13.21 -3.22
N SER A 43 -0.46 13.19 -3.91
CA SER A 43 -0.23 12.40 -5.14
C SER A 43 0.88 11.39 -4.89
N LEU A 44 1.10 10.45 -5.80
CA LEU A 44 2.22 9.52 -5.70
C LEU A 44 3.50 10.14 -6.26
N SER A 45 4.64 9.86 -5.63
CA SER A 45 5.97 10.29 -6.11
C SER A 45 6.37 9.58 -7.41
N MET A 46 5.80 8.40 -7.66
CA MET A 46 6.08 7.57 -8.84
C MET A 46 4.82 6.81 -9.30
N PRO A 47 4.80 6.23 -10.52
CA PRO A 47 3.71 5.35 -10.95
C PRO A 47 3.52 4.15 -10.01
N LYS A 48 2.26 3.79 -9.74
CA LYS A 48 1.89 2.66 -8.86
C LYS A 48 2.60 1.35 -9.21
N SER A 49 2.83 1.10 -10.50
CA SER A 49 3.51 -0.12 -10.98
C SER A 49 5.01 -0.17 -10.66
N LYS A 50 5.64 0.97 -10.34
CA LYS A 50 7.07 1.08 -10.07
C LYS A 50 7.39 1.38 -8.61
N ILE A 51 6.46 2.04 -7.90
CA ILE A 51 6.71 2.53 -6.55
C ILE A 51 7.02 1.39 -5.56
N CYS A 52 6.35 0.25 -5.69
CA CYS A 52 6.61 -0.94 -4.87
C CYS A 52 8.02 -1.49 -5.11
N SER A 53 8.43 -1.53 -6.38
CA SER A 53 9.73 -2.02 -6.82
C SER A 53 10.89 -1.08 -6.49
N ALA A 54 10.61 0.12 -5.99
CA ALA A 54 11.66 1.02 -5.51
C ALA A 54 12.36 0.48 -4.24
N CYS A 55 11.66 -0.35 -3.44
CA CYS A 55 12.20 -0.98 -2.24
C CYS A 55 12.07 -2.50 -2.24
N HIS A 56 11.04 -3.06 -2.89
CA HIS A 56 10.84 -4.50 -2.98
C HIS A 56 11.40 -5.03 -4.29
N ASP A 57 12.56 -5.68 -4.23
CA ASP A 57 13.06 -6.45 -5.37
C ASP A 57 11.99 -7.46 -5.82
N GLU A 58 11.86 -7.65 -7.14
CA GLU A 58 11.08 -8.72 -7.79
C GLU A 58 11.69 -10.11 -7.54
N SER A 59 12.04 -10.38 -6.28
CA SER A 59 12.55 -11.63 -5.78
C SER A 59 11.50 -12.74 -5.86
N ALA A 60 11.92 -13.97 -5.60
CA ALA A 60 11.14 -15.19 -5.79
C ALA A 60 9.74 -15.20 -5.12
N ALA A 61 9.50 -14.39 -4.09
CA ALA A 61 8.18 -14.25 -3.46
C ALA A 61 7.16 -13.52 -4.38
N LEU A 62 7.60 -12.51 -5.14
CA LEU A 62 6.77 -11.82 -6.15
C LEU A 62 6.55 -12.69 -7.40
N ARG A 63 7.49 -13.61 -7.72
CA ARG A 63 7.33 -14.55 -8.84
C ARG A 63 6.12 -15.47 -8.70
N GLN A 64 5.67 -15.75 -7.47
CA GLN A 64 4.45 -16.54 -7.21
C GLN A 64 3.17 -15.83 -7.67
N HIS A 65 3.23 -14.51 -7.86
CA HIS A 65 2.12 -13.68 -8.32
C HIS A 65 2.15 -13.41 -9.85
N VAL A 66 3.18 -13.87 -10.57
CA VAL A 66 3.31 -13.68 -12.03
C VAL A 66 2.68 -14.88 -12.74
N PRO A 67 1.77 -14.67 -13.73
CA PRO A 67 1.53 -13.45 -14.52
C PRO A 67 0.40 -12.54 -14.01
N ALA A 68 -0.27 -12.88 -12.91
CA ALA A 68 -1.54 -12.27 -12.50
C ALA A 68 -1.42 -10.82 -11.96
N VAL A 69 -0.26 -10.40 -11.42
CA VAL A 69 -0.17 -9.18 -10.59
C VAL A 69 0.66 -8.05 -11.24
N ARG A 70 0.76 -7.96 -12.58
CA ARG A 70 1.51 -6.92 -13.34
C ARG A 70 1.27 -5.46 -12.85
N GLY A 71 1.93 -5.03 -11.78
CA GLY A 71 1.70 -3.74 -11.13
C GLY A 71 0.34 -3.60 -10.42
N GLN A 72 -0.40 -4.69 -10.19
CA GLN A 72 -1.74 -4.71 -9.58
C GLN A 72 -1.70 -5.13 -8.09
N CYS A 73 -0.63 -4.75 -7.38
CA CYS A 73 -0.39 -5.17 -6.00
C CYS A 73 -1.57 -4.82 -5.06
N LEU A 74 -2.22 -3.68 -5.34
CA LEU A 74 -3.29 -3.15 -4.50
C LEU A 74 -4.65 -3.82 -4.68
N GLU A 75 -4.80 -4.75 -5.62
CA GLU A 75 -6.01 -5.58 -5.74
C GLU A 75 -6.15 -6.53 -4.55
N CYS A 76 -5.02 -6.85 -3.91
CA CYS A 76 -4.95 -7.78 -2.79
C CYS A 76 -4.34 -7.16 -1.54
N HIS A 77 -3.48 -6.14 -1.66
CA HIS A 77 -2.76 -5.53 -0.54
C HIS A 77 -3.18 -4.08 -0.27
N ASP A 78 -3.18 -3.67 1.00
CA ASP A 78 -3.18 -2.27 1.41
C ASP A 78 -1.74 -1.78 1.57
N ALA A 79 -1.41 -0.61 1.01
CA ALA A 79 -0.05 -0.06 1.05
C ALA A 79 0.35 0.54 2.40
N HIS A 80 -0.60 0.78 3.31
CA HIS A 80 -0.36 1.43 4.59
C HIS A 80 -0.63 0.50 5.75
N SER A 81 -1.84 -0.06 5.85
CA SER A 81 -2.18 -0.98 6.91
C SER A 81 -3.42 -1.82 6.60
N SER A 82 -3.49 -3.00 7.20
CA SER A 82 -4.65 -3.89 7.10
C SER A 82 -4.99 -4.55 8.43
N ARG A 83 -6.22 -5.03 8.55
CA ARG A 83 -6.67 -5.96 9.60
C ARG A 83 -6.12 -7.38 9.43
N TYR A 84 -5.60 -7.72 8.25
CA TYR A 84 -5.05 -9.05 7.94
C TYR A 84 -3.53 -9.02 7.80
N GLN A 85 -2.89 -10.17 8.09
CA GLN A 85 -1.45 -10.34 7.95
C GLN A 85 -1.01 -10.11 6.49
N LEU A 86 0.26 -9.73 6.30
CA LEU A 86 0.82 -9.42 4.97
C LEU A 86 0.06 -8.29 4.25
N LEU A 87 -0.62 -7.43 5.01
CA LEU A 87 -1.37 -6.28 4.51
C LEU A 87 -2.52 -6.65 3.56
N LEU A 88 -3.04 -7.87 3.63
CA LEU A 88 -4.07 -8.33 2.71
C LEU A 88 -5.40 -7.61 2.92
N LEU A 89 -6.22 -7.40 1.88
CA LEU A 89 -7.53 -6.74 2.00
C LEU A 89 -8.62 -7.66 2.59
N ARG A 90 -8.40 -8.98 2.55
CA ARG A 90 -9.27 -10.05 3.05
C ARG A 90 -8.40 -11.21 3.54
N ASP A 91 -8.96 -12.12 4.35
CA ASP A 91 -8.20 -13.28 4.82
C ASP A 91 -7.89 -14.28 3.69
N GLU A 92 -6.89 -15.11 3.93
CA GLU A 92 -6.39 -16.08 2.95
C GLU A 92 -7.47 -17.08 2.49
N LEU A 93 -8.34 -17.55 3.40
CA LEU A 93 -9.43 -18.46 3.04
C LEU A 93 -10.42 -17.79 2.09
N GLN A 94 -10.74 -16.51 2.30
CA GLN A 94 -11.61 -15.75 1.41
C GLN A 94 -11.02 -15.54 0.01
N PHE A 95 -9.70 -15.37 -0.13
CA PHE A 95 -9.06 -15.33 -1.45
C PHE A 95 -9.19 -16.67 -2.19
N ARG A 96 -8.98 -17.80 -1.49
CA ARG A 96 -9.08 -19.15 -2.08
C ARG A 96 -10.51 -19.47 -2.51
N ALA A 97 -11.51 -19.09 -1.72
CA ALA A 97 -12.92 -19.25 -2.07
C ALA A 97 -13.35 -18.35 -3.24
N ALA A 98 -12.83 -17.12 -3.34
CA ALA A 98 -13.14 -16.21 -4.44
C ALA A 98 -12.51 -16.66 -5.78
N ALA A 99 -11.32 -17.25 -5.73
CA ALA A 99 -10.66 -17.83 -6.92
C ALA A 99 -11.44 -19.02 -7.49
N MET A 100 -12.06 -19.84 -6.63
CA MET A 100 -12.86 -20.99 -7.04
C MET A 100 -14.21 -20.63 -7.67
N LYS A 101 -14.77 -19.44 -7.38
CA LYS A 101 -16.07 -18.98 -7.91
C LYS A 101 -15.99 -18.26 -9.27
N LYS A 102 -14.80 -17.98 -9.78
CA LYS A 102 -14.59 -17.33 -11.11
C LYS A 102 -14.42 -18.35 -12.25
N LYS A 103 -14.87 -19.59 -12.08
CA LYS A 103 -14.84 -20.64 -13.10
C LYS A 103 -16.23 -21.02 -13.55
#